data_AF-G7EKK2-F1
#
_entry.id   AF-G7EKK2-F1
#
_cell.length_a   1.000
_cell.length_b   1.000
_cell.length_c   1.000
_cell.angle_alpha   90.00
_cell.angle_beta   90.00
_cell.angle_gamma   90.00
#
_symmetry.space_group_name_H-M   'P 1'
#
loop_
_entity.id
_entity.type
_entity.pdbx_description
1 polymer ?
#
loop_
_entity_poly.entity_id
_entity_poly.type
_entity_poly.pdbx_seq_one_letter_code
_entity_poly.pdbx_strand_id
1 'polypeptide(L)'
;MPEQKANAAWQFRLTNKHYASVNPYSGDVINVYELTDTIYGFAQGLHRWLLFENSKGEKTFRNWMSVCALMLLVNVLLGFYIWVKPKNRIKRLAIKPGAKLRVLLYQLHTVLGVFFFIPLIFIAFTGMSFNWKTQTQSIVEFVTFDKVENRPKPPKIETPISVNLPYQYNLAIKNATAIFPNGELFRIYLPKKDRRAIGAQNQKP
;
A
#
# COMPACT_ATOMS: atom_id res chain seq x y z
N MET A 1 10.37 15.80 14.46
CA MET A 1 9.99 14.77 15.48
C MET A 1 8.74 15.12 16.32
N PRO A 2 7.97 14.14 16.84
CA PRO A 2 7.04 14.38 17.95
C PRO A 2 7.76 14.87 19.22
N GLU A 3 9.02 14.49 19.39
CA GLU A 3 9.90 15.02 20.43
C GLU A 3 10.26 16.51 20.22
N GLN A 4 10.14 17.01 18.99
CA GLN A 4 10.34 18.43 18.64
C GLN A 4 9.01 19.20 18.51
N LYS A 5 7.87 18.50 18.47
CA LYS A 5 6.53 19.07 18.40
C LYS A 5 5.76 18.63 19.64
N ALA A 6 5.76 19.47 20.68
CA ALA A 6 5.15 19.19 21.98
C ALA A 6 3.70 18.66 21.92
N ASN A 7 2.97 18.91 20.83
CA ASN A 7 1.58 18.50 20.63
C ASN A 7 1.39 17.23 19.78
N ALA A 8 2.47 16.53 19.41
CA ALA A 8 2.39 15.36 18.55
C ALA A 8 2.26 14.06 19.36
N ALA A 9 1.15 13.37 19.18
CA ALA A 9 0.89 12.07 19.81
C ALA A 9 1.75 10.96 19.18
N TRP A 10 2.25 10.05 20.02
CA TRP A 10 2.88 8.82 19.57
C TRP A 10 1.82 7.79 19.19
N GLN A 11 1.92 7.22 17.99
CA GLN A 11 0.96 6.24 17.50
C GLN A 11 1.51 4.82 17.60
N PHE A 12 0.83 3.99 18.38
CA PHE A 12 1.14 2.59 18.56
C PHE A 12 0.12 1.74 17.81
N ARG A 13 0.60 0.70 17.12
CA ARG A 13 -0.28 -0.32 16.55
C ARG A 13 -0.31 -1.52 17.49
N LEU A 14 -1.47 -1.79 18.07
CA LEU A 14 -1.72 -2.87 19.00
C LEU A 14 -1.95 -4.20 18.27
N THR A 15 -1.80 -5.31 19.01
CA THR A 15 -1.96 -6.68 18.49
C THR A 15 -3.38 -6.97 18.00
N ASN A 16 -4.38 -6.33 18.62
CA ASN A 16 -5.79 -6.35 18.23
C ASN A 16 -6.09 -5.46 16.99
N LYS A 17 -5.06 -5.04 16.23
CA LYS A 17 -5.15 -4.18 15.03
C LYS A 17 -5.62 -2.73 15.29
N HIS A 18 -5.87 -2.34 16.53
CA HIS A 18 -6.19 -0.97 16.89
C HIS A 18 -4.94 -0.08 16.87
N TYR A 19 -5.15 1.21 16.65
CA TYR A 19 -4.14 2.26 16.76
C TYR A 19 -4.43 3.09 18.01
N ALA A 20 -3.44 3.20 18.90
CA ALA A 20 -3.51 4.01 20.09
C ALA A 20 -2.60 5.23 19.93
N SER A 21 -3.16 6.43 20.08
CA SER A 21 -2.42 7.69 20.15
C SER A 21 -2.18 8.04 21.61
N VAL A 22 -0.92 8.19 22.01
CA VAL A 22 -0.50 8.42 23.39
C VAL A 22 0.29 9.71 23.47
N ASN A 23 0.07 10.50 24.52
CA ASN A 23 0.90 11.68 24.80
C ASN A 23 2.28 11.21 25.28
N PRO A 24 3.39 11.60 24.60
CA PRO A 24 4.72 11.15 25.00
C PRO A 24 5.19 11.68 26.35
N TYR A 25 4.63 12.79 26.83
CA TYR A 25 5.07 13.43 28.08
C TYR A 25 4.25 12.98 29.29
N SER A 26 2.93 12.82 29.15
CA SER A 26 2.06 12.40 30.25
C SER A 26 1.77 10.89 30.28
N GLY A 27 1.95 10.19 29.16
CA GLY A 27 1.56 8.79 29.03
C GLY A 27 0.05 8.58 28.84
N ASP A 28 -0.73 9.64 28.77
CA ASP A 28 -2.18 9.54 28.59
C ASP A 28 -2.55 9.00 27.20
N VAL A 29 -3.50 8.07 27.16
CA VAL A 29 -4.07 7.56 25.91
C VAL A 29 -5.09 8.58 25.40
N ILE A 30 -4.73 9.33 24.36
CA ILE A 30 -5.56 10.38 23.78
C ILE A 30 -6.71 9.79 22.98
N ASN A 31 -6.42 8.76 22.16
CA ASN A 31 -7.43 8.14 21.30
C ASN A 31 -7.05 6.70 20.93
N VAL A 32 -8.03 5.81 20.85
CA VAL A 32 -7.88 4.45 20.32
C VAL A 32 -8.86 4.27 19.18
N TYR A 33 -8.37 3.98 17.97
CA TYR A 33 -9.20 3.86 16.77
C TYR A 33 -8.77 2.66 15.92
N GLU A 34 -9.71 2.07 15.18
CA GLU A 34 -9.37 1.11 14.14
C GLU A 34 -9.05 1.80 12.82
N LEU A 35 -8.22 1.18 11.97
CA LEU A 35 -7.89 1.77 10.66
C LEU A 35 -9.16 2.03 9.82
N THR A 36 -10.16 1.15 9.93
CA THR A 36 -11.45 1.21 9.24
C THR A 36 -12.34 2.37 9.68
N ASP A 37 -12.12 2.93 10.87
CA ASP A 37 -12.90 4.08 11.35
C ASP A 37 -12.55 5.37 10.59
N THR A 38 -11.41 5.39 9.91
CA THR A 38 -11.02 6.49 9.04
C THR A 38 -11.60 6.30 7.64
N ILE A 39 -12.04 7.39 6.99
CA ILE A 39 -12.55 7.35 5.59
C ILE A 39 -11.53 6.66 4.66
N TYR A 40 -10.24 6.96 4.85
CA TYR A 40 -9.17 6.32 4.11
C TYR A 40 -9.13 4.80 4.30
N GLY A 41 -9.16 4.32 5.55
CA GLY A 41 -9.11 2.89 5.83
C GLY A 41 -10.39 2.16 5.43
N PHE A 42 -11.56 2.80 5.56
CA PHE A 42 -12.83 2.31 5.03
C PHE A 42 -12.77 2.13 3.52
N ALA A 43 -12.39 3.18 2.77
CA ALA A 43 -12.27 3.13 1.32
C ALA A 43 -11.24 2.09 0.87
N GLN A 44 -10.10 2.00 1.56
CA GLN A 44 -9.08 0.99 1.26
C GLN A 44 -9.56 -0.43 1.56
N GLY A 45 -10.34 -0.62 2.62
CA GLY A 45 -10.90 -1.91 2.98
C GLY A 45 -11.98 -2.36 1.99
N LEU A 46 -12.83 -1.44 1.56
CA LEU A 46 -13.81 -1.65 0.50
C LEU A 46 -13.12 -2.00 -0.82
N HIS A 47 -12.12 -1.21 -1.23
CA HIS A 47 -11.43 -1.39 -2.50
C HIS A 47 -10.60 -2.68 -2.57
N ARG A 48 -10.01 -3.15 -1.47
CA ARG A 48 -9.08 -4.29 -1.49
C ARG A 48 -9.69 -5.63 -1.12
N TRP A 49 -10.74 -5.65 -0.31
CA TRP A 49 -11.37 -6.90 0.15
C TRP A 49 -12.87 -6.73 0.46
N LEU A 50 -13.50 -5.67 -0.03
CA LEU A 50 -14.93 -5.38 0.15
C LEU A 50 -15.38 -5.32 1.63
N LEU A 51 -14.47 -4.91 2.53
CA LEU A 51 -14.66 -4.94 3.99
C LEU A 51 -15.00 -6.33 4.56
N PHE A 52 -14.86 -7.38 3.76
CA PHE A 52 -15.15 -8.73 4.17
C PHE A 52 -13.91 -9.41 4.75
N GLU A 53 -14.04 -9.89 5.98
CA GLU A 53 -13.03 -10.67 6.68
C GLU A 53 -13.71 -11.92 7.24
N ASN A 54 -13.18 -13.10 6.93
CA ASN A 54 -13.72 -14.36 7.43
C ASN A 54 -13.46 -14.50 8.94
N SER A 55 -14.13 -15.42 9.63
CA SER A 55 -13.97 -15.65 11.08
C SER A 55 -12.53 -15.98 11.52
N LYS A 56 -11.65 -16.35 10.58
CA LYS A 56 -10.21 -16.59 10.79
C LYS A 56 -9.30 -15.36 10.58
N GLY A 57 -9.88 -14.21 10.25
CA GLY A 57 -9.14 -12.99 9.91
C GLY A 57 -8.57 -12.96 8.48
N GLU A 58 -8.99 -13.92 7.64
CA GLU A 58 -8.51 -14.07 6.26
C GLU A 58 -9.35 -13.21 5.30
N LYS A 59 -8.65 -12.46 4.44
CA LYS A 59 -9.23 -11.54 3.46
C LYS A 59 -9.40 -12.23 2.12
N THR A 60 -10.32 -13.20 2.05
CA THR A 60 -10.52 -14.08 0.88
C THR A 60 -10.74 -13.30 -0.43
N PHE A 61 -11.49 -12.19 -0.37
CA PHE A 61 -11.78 -11.35 -1.54
C PHE A 61 -10.57 -10.58 -2.10
N ARG A 62 -9.43 -10.57 -1.41
CA ARG A 62 -8.20 -9.97 -1.92
C ARG A 62 -7.76 -10.60 -3.24
N ASN A 63 -7.91 -11.92 -3.38
CA ASN A 63 -7.58 -12.62 -4.62
C ASN A 63 -8.53 -12.21 -5.75
N TRP A 64 -9.83 -12.11 -5.43
CA TRP A 64 -10.85 -11.70 -6.39
C TRP A 64 -10.57 -10.31 -6.96
N MET A 65 -10.16 -9.37 -6.10
CA MET A 65 -9.85 -8.01 -6.53
C MET A 65 -8.66 -7.96 -7.52
N SER A 66 -7.66 -8.83 -7.35
CA SER A 66 -6.57 -8.96 -8.33
C SER A 66 -7.02 -9.60 -9.64
N VAL A 67 -7.97 -10.53 -9.61
CA VAL A 67 -8.60 -11.06 -10.83
C VAL A 67 -9.39 -9.97 -11.56
N CYS A 68 -10.14 -9.13 -10.84
CA CYS A 68 -10.82 -7.97 -11.44
C CYS A 68 -9.82 -6.99 -12.08
N ALA A 69 -8.67 -6.74 -11.45
CA ALA A 69 -7.60 -5.93 -12.03
C ALA A 69 -7.01 -6.57 -13.31
N LEU A 70 -6.85 -7.89 -13.35
CA LEU A 70 -6.43 -8.61 -14.57
C LEU A 70 -7.48 -8.49 -15.68
N MET A 71 -8.76 -8.67 -15.37
CA MET A 71 -9.85 -8.49 -16.32
C MET A 71 -9.89 -7.06 -16.86
N LEU A 72 -9.67 -6.05 -16.02
CA LEU A 72 -9.57 -4.66 -16.45
C LEU A 72 -8.41 -4.48 -17.44
N LEU A 73 -7.23 -5.02 -17.12
CA LEU A 73 -6.06 -4.95 -18.00
C LEU A 73 -6.34 -5.57 -19.37
N VAL A 74 -6.92 -6.78 -19.41
CA VAL A 74 -7.29 -7.46 -20.66
C VAL A 74 -8.34 -6.66 -21.44
N ASN A 75 -9.36 -6.12 -20.77
CA ASN A 75 -10.38 -5.29 -21.41
C ASN A 75 -9.79 -4.01 -22.03
N VAL A 76 -8.84 -3.37 -21.35
CA VAL A 76 -8.17 -2.17 -21.86
C VAL A 76 -7.34 -2.50 -23.10
N LEU A 77 -6.59 -3.60 -23.09
CA LEU A 77 -5.83 -4.08 -24.25
C LEU A 77 -6.74 -4.44 -25.43
N LEU A 78 -7.83 -5.16 -25.17
CA LEU A 78 -8.80 -5.55 -26.19
C LEU A 78 -9.53 -4.33 -26.76
N GLY A 79 -9.96 -3.40 -25.91
CA GLY A 79 -10.63 -2.16 -26.30
C GLY A 79 -9.73 -1.29 -27.20
N PHE A 80 -8.45 -1.17 -26.84
CA PHE A 80 -7.48 -0.46 -27.67
C PHE A 80 -7.22 -1.19 -29.00
N TYR A 81 -7.09 -2.51 -28.99
CA TYR A 81 -6.93 -3.30 -30.21
C TYR A 81 -8.12 -3.11 -31.19
N ILE A 82 -9.35 -3.16 -30.68
CA ILE A 82 -10.56 -2.91 -31.49
C ILE A 82 -10.59 -1.47 -32.01
N TRP A 83 -10.14 -0.50 -31.20
CA TRP A 83 -10.03 0.89 -31.64
C TRP A 83 -9.00 1.07 -32.77
N VAL A 84 -7.90 0.32 -32.75
CA VAL A 84 -6.82 0.35 -33.76
C VAL A 84 -7.25 -0.23 -35.12
N LYS A 85 -8.25 -1.12 -35.20
CA LYS A 85 -8.62 -1.80 -36.45
C LYS A 85 -9.13 -0.92 -37.63
N PRO A 86 -9.95 0.14 -37.43
CA PRO A 86 -10.55 0.91 -38.53
C PRO A 86 -9.60 1.93 -39.17
N LYS A 87 -9.72 2.19 -40.50
CA LYS A 87 -8.87 3.19 -41.21
C LYS A 87 -9.06 4.65 -40.75
N ASN A 88 -10.26 5.03 -40.27
CA ASN A 88 -10.58 6.42 -39.88
C ASN A 88 -10.63 6.61 -38.35
N ARG A 89 -9.55 6.26 -37.63
CA ARG A 89 -9.51 6.25 -36.15
C ARG A 89 -9.74 7.62 -35.51
N ILE A 90 -9.17 8.66 -36.12
CA ILE A 90 -9.15 10.02 -35.57
C ILE A 90 -10.57 10.63 -35.58
N LYS A 91 -11.40 10.29 -36.58
CA LYS A 91 -12.79 10.76 -36.66
C LYS A 91 -13.68 10.22 -35.54
N ARG A 92 -13.30 9.10 -34.91
CA ARG A 92 -14.02 8.52 -33.75
C ARG A 92 -13.69 9.22 -32.43
N LEU A 93 -12.66 10.06 -32.39
CA LEU A 93 -12.32 10.86 -31.21
C LEU A 93 -13.13 12.18 -31.15
N ALA A 94 -13.88 12.50 -32.19
CA ALA A 94 -14.77 13.66 -32.21
C ALA A 94 -16.08 13.35 -31.46
N ILE A 95 -16.29 14.03 -30.34
CA ILE A 95 -17.53 13.95 -29.55
C ILE A 95 -18.57 14.86 -30.20
N LYS A 96 -19.78 14.34 -30.45
CA LYS A 96 -20.92 15.12 -30.93
C LYS A 96 -21.91 15.31 -29.77
N PRO A 97 -21.89 16.45 -29.07
CA PRO A 97 -22.68 16.64 -27.85
C PRO A 97 -24.20 16.65 -28.08
N GLY A 98 -24.67 16.90 -29.32
CA GLY A 98 -26.10 16.87 -29.68
C GLY A 98 -26.67 15.48 -30.01
N ALA A 99 -25.95 14.39 -29.76
CA ALA A 99 -26.41 13.03 -30.06
C ALA A 99 -27.29 12.44 -28.94
N LYS A 100 -28.08 11.40 -29.26
CA LYS A 100 -28.81 10.60 -28.26
C LYS A 100 -27.85 10.09 -27.18
N LEU A 101 -28.27 10.07 -25.91
CA LEU A 101 -27.43 9.70 -24.74
C LEU A 101 -26.62 8.41 -24.94
N ARG A 102 -27.22 7.37 -25.55
CA ARG A 102 -26.51 6.10 -25.84
C ARG A 102 -25.29 6.29 -26.74
N VAL A 103 -25.41 7.15 -27.75
CA VAL A 103 -24.33 7.46 -28.70
C VAL A 103 -23.27 8.33 -28.01
N LEU A 104 -23.70 9.29 -27.19
CA LEU A 104 -22.80 10.13 -26.40
C LEU A 104 -21.93 9.27 -25.45
N LEU A 105 -22.53 8.33 -24.71
CA LEU A 105 -21.79 7.44 -23.81
C LEU A 105 -20.79 6.55 -24.56
N TYR A 106 -21.14 6.05 -25.75
CA TYR A 106 -20.20 5.27 -26.58
C TYR A 106 -19.02 6.12 -27.10
N GLN A 107 -19.31 7.34 -27.56
CA GLN A 107 -18.27 8.30 -27.98
C GLN A 107 -17.37 8.66 -26.81
N LEU A 108 -17.94 8.97 -25.65
CA LEU A 108 -17.19 9.30 -24.44
C LEU A 108 -16.34 8.11 -23.98
N HIS A 109 -16.88 6.90 -23.93
CA HIS A 109 -16.14 5.70 -23.56
C HIS A 109 -14.96 5.46 -24.52
N THR A 110 -15.16 5.66 -25.82
CA THR A 110 -14.08 5.51 -26.83
C THR A 110 -12.99 6.56 -26.63
N VAL A 111 -13.36 7.82 -26.40
CA VAL A 111 -12.42 8.92 -26.18
C VAL A 111 -11.66 8.74 -24.88
N LEU A 112 -12.37 8.58 -23.76
CA LEU A 112 -11.77 8.36 -22.44
C LEU A 112 -10.91 7.10 -22.42
N GLY A 113 -11.37 6.01 -23.04
CA GLY A 113 -10.61 4.76 -23.11
C GLY A 113 -9.26 4.93 -23.79
N VAL A 114 -9.17 5.75 -24.85
CA VAL A 114 -7.91 6.05 -25.55
C VAL A 114 -7.03 6.99 -24.74
N PHE A 115 -7.59 8.08 -24.18
CA PHE A 115 -6.83 9.04 -23.37
C PHE A 115 -6.28 8.42 -22.08
N PHE A 116 -7.07 7.57 -21.41
CA PHE A 116 -6.70 6.93 -20.16
C PHE A 116 -6.11 5.53 -20.34
N PHE A 117 -5.82 5.10 -21.57
CA PHE A 117 -5.26 3.78 -21.85
C PHE A 117 -3.98 3.50 -21.04
N ILE A 118 -3.01 4.40 -21.13
CA ILE A 118 -1.71 4.26 -20.45
C ILE A 118 -1.90 4.31 -18.91
N PRO A 119 -2.56 5.34 -18.32
CA PRO A 119 -2.83 5.36 -16.88
C PRO A 119 -3.57 4.12 -16.36
N LEU A 120 -4.58 3.62 -17.09
CA LEU A 120 -5.37 2.46 -16.67
C LEU A 120 -4.54 1.18 -16.65
N ILE A 121 -3.61 0.99 -17.58
CA ILE A 121 -2.67 -0.13 -17.57
C ILE A 121 -1.84 -0.11 -16.29
N PHE A 122 -1.26 1.04 -15.93
CA PHE A 122 -0.45 1.16 -14.71
C PHE A 122 -1.27 0.93 -13.44
N ILE A 123 -2.50 1.44 -13.37
CA ILE A 123 -3.39 1.22 -12.21
C ILE A 123 -3.79 -0.25 -12.10
N ALA A 124 -4.12 -0.91 -13.21
CA ALA A 124 -4.46 -2.33 -13.21
C ALA A 124 -3.26 -3.21 -12.82
N PHE A 125 -2.07 -2.89 -13.35
CA PHE A 125 -0.84 -3.61 -13.05
C PHE A 125 -0.41 -3.45 -11.58
N THR A 126 -0.46 -2.22 -11.06
CA THR A 126 -0.15 -1.95 -9.64
C THR A 126 -1.17 -2.60 -8.70
N GLY A 127 -2.46 -2.61 -9.05
CA GLY A 127 -3.48 -3.32 -8.29
C GLY A 127 -3.23 -4.83 -8.19
N MET A 128 -2.76 -5.45 -9.28
CA MET A 128 -2.43 -6.86 -9.33
C MET A 128 -1.17 -7.23 -8.53
N SER A 129 -0.16 -6.35 -8.52
CA SER A 129 1.11 -6.59 -7.84
C SER A 129 0.97 -6.72 -6.32
N PHE A 130 -0.09 -6.13 -5.72
CA PHE A 130 -0.36 -6.30 -4.29
C PHE A 130 -0.62 -7.74 -3.86
N ASN A 131 -1.14 -8.58 -4.75
CA ASN A 131 -1.42 -9.98 -4.47
C ASN A 131 -0.41 -10.92 -5.13
N TRP A 132 -0.17 -10.72 -6.43
CA TRP A 132 0.70 -11.56 -7.25
C TRP A 132 2.10 -10.95 -7.37
N LYS A 133 2.76 -10.80 -6.22
CA LYS A 133 4.08 -10.17 -6.13
C LYS A 133 5.14 -10.90 -6.95
N THR A 134 5.18 -12.23 -6.89
CA THR A 134 6.18 -13.04 -7.61
C THR A 134 6.00 -12.90 -9.12
N GLN A 135 4.76 -13.00 -9.61
CA GLN A 135 4.45 -12.92 -11.03
C GLN A 135 4.74 -11.52 -11.58
N THR A 136 4.36 -10.48 -10.83
CA THR A 136 4.63 -9.09 -11.22
C THR A 136 6.12 -8.74 -11.14
N GLN A 137 6.85 -9.31 -10.17
CA GLN A 137 8.30 -9.19 -10.09
C GLN A 137 8.97 -9.75 -11.35
N SER A 138 8.61 -10.96 -11.80
CA SER A 138 9.19 -11.54 -13.02
C SER A 138 8.94 -10.69 -14.27
N ILE A 139 7.77 -10.05 -14.39
CA ILE A 139 7.47 -9.15 -15.51
C ILE A 139 8.34 -7.89 -15.42
N VAL A 140 8.49 -7.30 -14.23
CA VAL A 140 9.33 -6.11 -14.03
C VAL A 140 10.79 -6.41 -14.31
N GLU A 141 11.30 -7.55 -13.84
CA GLU A 141 12.67 -7.99 -14.09
C GLU A 141 12.92 -8.22 -15.58
N PHE A 142 11.94 -8.79 -16.29
CA PHE A 142 12.01 -8.96 -17.74
C PHE A 142 12.05 -7.63 -18.49
N VAL A 143 11.24 -6.64 -18.09
CA VAL A 143 11.16 -5.33 -18.76
C VAL A 143 12.37 -4.44 -18.42
N THR A 144 12.88 -4.53 -17.19
CA THR A 144 13.96 -3.66 -16.69
C THR A 144 15.34 -4.26 -16.94
N PHE A 145 15.43 -5.54 -17.29
CA PHE A 145 16.67 -6.32 -17.39
C PHE A 145 17.51 -6.29 -16.10
N ASP A 146 16.87 -6.06 -14.95
CA ASP A 146 17.52 -5.96 -13.65
C ASP A 146 16.72 -6.75 -12.61
N LYS A 147 17.38 -7.20 -11.54
CA LYS A 147 16.76 -8.00 -10.47
C LYS A 147 16.11 -7.10 -9.45
N VAL A 148 14.88 -7.41 -9.07
CA VAL A 148 14.19 -6.66 -8.01
C VAL A 148 14.77 -7.09 -6.67
N GLU A 149 15.39 -6.14 -5.98
CA GLU A 149 15.97 -6.38 -4.66
C GLU A 149 14.85 -6.63 -3.63
N ASN A 150 14.92 -7.80 -2.99
CA ASN A 150 13.99 -8.14 -1.93
C ASN A 150 14.42 -7.50 -0.61
N ARG A 151 13.47 -6.94 0.13
CA ARG A 151 13.74 -6.40 1.47
C ARG A 151 14.42 -7.46 2.35
N PRO A 152 15.59 -7.16 2.96
CA PRO A 152 16.27 -8.12 3.82
C PRO A 152 15.36 -8.52 4.99
N LYS A 153 15.32 -9.83 5.28
CA LYS A 153 14.57 -10.35 6.43
C LYS A 153 15.26 -9.85 7.70
N PRO A 154 14.52 -9.36 8.72
CA PRO A 154 15.12 -8.96 9.98
C PRO A 154 15.90 -10.13 10.59
N PRO A 155 17.10 -9.88 11.16
CA PRO A 155 17.84 -10.92 11.85
C PRO A 155 17.02 -11.48 13.01
N LYS A 156 17.09 -12.80 13.21
CA LYS A 156 16.53 -13.44 14.41
C LYS A 156 17.52 -13.23 15.54
N ILE A 157 17.04 -12.81 16.70
CA ILE A 157 17.88 -12.71 17.89
C ILE A 157 17.95 -14.12 18.50
N GLU A 158 19.14 -14.72 18.48
CA GLU A 158 19.40 -16.03 19.07
C GLU A 158 19.82 -15.95 20.54
N THR A 159 20.03 -14.75 21.09
CA THR A 159 20.53 -14.59 22.46
C THR A 159 19.57 -15.21 23.47
N PRO A 160 20.06 -16.10 24.35
CA PRO A 160 19.25 -16.61 25.44
C PRO A 160 18.81 -15.45 26.33
N ILE A 161 17.56 -15.51 26.79
CA ILE A 161 16.98 -14.59 27.76
C ILE A 161 17.68 -14.89 29.10
N SER A 162 18.93 -14.49 29.24
CA SER A 162 19.75 -14.73 30.43
C SER A 162 20.03 -13.44 31.20
N VAL A 163 19.28 -12.38 30.93
CA VAL A 163 19.37 -11.20 31.76
C VAL A 163 18.00 -10.55 31.90
N ASN A 164 17.54 -10.47 33.15
CA ASN A 164 16.41 -9.66 33.59
C ASN A 164 16.79 -8.16 33.56
N LEU A 165 17.36 -7.72 32.43
CA LEU A 165 17.71 -6.33 32.17
C LEU A 165 16.40 -5.61 31.83
N PRO A 166 16.11 -4.44 32.43
CA PRO A 166 15.00 -3.61 31.99
C PRO A 166 15.13 -3.36 30.49
N TYR A 167 14.01 -3.39 29.76
CA TYR A 167 13.99 -3.17 28.32
C TYR A 167 14.77 -1.90 27.95
N GLN A 168 15.92 -2.05 27.29
CA GLN A 168 16.82 -0.93 26.95
C GLN A 168 16.41 -0.24 25.65
N TYR A 169 15.21 0.32 25.62
CA TYR A 169 14.69 1.05 24.45
C TYR A 169 15.59 2.21 24.02
N ASN A 170 16.13 2.94 24.99
CA ASN A 170 17.03 4.07 24.74
C ASN A 170 18.31 3.66 24.02
N LEU A 171 18.87 2.49 24.37
CA LEU A 171 20.07 1.98 23.72
C LEU A 171 19.78 1.56 22.27
N ALA A 172 18.62 0.93 22.03
CA ALA A 172 18.20 0.55 20.68
C ALA A 172 18.00 1.79 19.78
N ILE A 173 17.39 2.86 20.31
CA ILE A 173 17.20 4.13 19.59
C ILE A 173 18.55 4.81 19.34
N LYS A 174 19.46 4.83 20.33
CA LYS A 174 20.81 5.38 20.17
C LYS A 174 21.62 4.64 19.11
N ASN A 175 21.56 3.32 19.09
CA ASN A 175 22.22 2.51 18.06
C ASN A 175 21.63 2.76 16.67
N ALA A 176 20.30 2.87 16.56
CA ALA A 176 19.64 3.15 15.29
C ALA A 176 19.97 4.54 14.74
N THR A 177 20.05 5.55 15.60
CA THR A 177 20.40 6.94 15.22
C THR A 177 21.89 7.08 14.92
N ALA A 178 22.78 6.33 15.60
CA ALA A 178 24.22 6.32 15.30
C ALA A 178 24.54 5.81 13.88
N ILE A 179 23.76 4.84 13.36
CA ILE A 179 23.95 4.30 12.01
C ILE A 179 23.50 5.32 10.93
N PHE A 180 22.52 6.16 11.25
CA PHE A 180 21.99 7.18 10.33
C PHE A 180 22.01 8.56 11.01
N PRO A 181 23.17 9.24 11.08
CA PRO A 181 23.33 10.49 11.82
C PRO A 181 22.47 11.64 11.25
N ASN A 182 22.16 11.60 9.95
CA ASN A 182 21.28 12.56 9.28
C ASN A 182 19.82 12.06 9.16
N GLY A 183 19.50 10.94 9.80
CA GLY A 183 18.19 10.29 9.75
C GLY A 183 17.37 10.60 11.00
N GLU A 184 16.18 11.13 10.80
CA GLU A 184 15.17 11.40 11.80
C GLU A 184 14.36 10.12 12.10
N LEU A 185 14.26 9.69 13.37
CA LEU A 185 13.52 8.48 13.76
C LEU A 185 12.00 8.63 13.52
N PHE A 186 11.48 8.03 12.46
CA PHE A 186 10.08 8.18 12.08
C PHE A 186 9.14 7.15 12.73
N ARG A 187 9.58 5.90 12.87
CA ARG A 187 8.72 4.82 13.38
C ARG A 187 9.50 3.74 14.09
N ILE A 188 8.98 3.28 15.22
CA ILE A 188 9.47 2.09 15.93
C ILE A 188 8.48 0.94 15.71
N TYR A 189 9.01 -0.23 15.40
CA TYR A 189 8.26 -1.48 15.25
C TYR A 189 8.52 -2.37 16.46
N LEU A 190 7.47 -2.57 17.25
CA LEU A 190 7.50 -3.50 18.36
C LEU A 190 7.57 -4.96 17.85
N PRO A 191 8.26 -5.84 18.58
CA PRO A 191 8.34 -7.26 18.23
C PRO A 191 6.94 -7.90 18.31
N LYS A 192 6.52 -8.54 17.22
CA LYS A 192 5.22 -9.24 17.14
C LYS A 192 5.25 -10.67 17.70
N LYS A 193 6.44 -11.20 17.93
CA LYS A 193 6.70 -12.56 18.43
C LYS A 193 7.87 -12.49 19.40
N ASP A 194 7.89 -13.39 20.37
CA ASP A 194 9.02 -13.55 21.28
C ASP A 194 10.33 -13.74 20.49
N ARG A 195 11.42 -13.13 20.97
CA ARG A 195 12.77 -13.20 20.38
C ARG A 195 12.96 -12.48 19.03
N ARG A 196 12.10 -11.52 18.68
CA ARG A 196 12.34 -10.61 17.54
C ARG A 196 12.98 -9.30 17.97
N ALA A 197 13.85 -8.77 17.12
CA ALA A 197 14.43 -7.44 17.29
C ALA A 197 13.37 -6.33 17.18
N ILE A 198 13.60 -5.23 17.89
CA ILE A 198 12.90 -3.96 17.69
C ILE A 198 13.39 -3.39 16.35
N GLY A 199 12.47 -2.94 15.51
CA GLY A 199 12.81 -2.26 14.26
C GLY A 199 12.70 -0.74 14.43
N ALA A 200 13.66 0.01 13.90
CA ALA A 200 13.57 1.47 13.78
C ALA A 200 13.56 1.85 12.30
N GLN A 201 12.69 2.77 11.92
CA GLN A 201 12.67 3.40 10.60
C GLN A 201 13.10 4.84 10.76
N ASN A 202 14.27 5.16 10.23
CA ASN A 202 14.74 6.54 10.13
C ASN A 202 14.40 7.09 8.74
N GLN A 203 13.95 8.33 8.68
CA GLN A 203 13.67 9.05 7.44
C GLN A 203 14.58 10.26 7.37
N LYS A 204 15.04 10.62 6.16
CA LYS A 204 15.67 11.93 5.99
C LYS A 204 14.60 13.02 6.18
N PRO A 205 14.94 14.15 6.81
CA PRO A 205 14.01 15.28 6.97
C PRO A 205 13.54 15.84 5.63
#